data_AF-A0A928Z0C9-F1
#
_entry.id   AF-A0A928Z0C9-F1
#
_cell.length_a   1.000
_cell.length_b   1.000
_cell.length_c   1.000
_cell.angle_alpha   90.00
_cell.angle_beta   90.00
_cell.angle_gamma   90.00
#
_symmetry.space_group_name_H-M   'P 1'
#
loop_
_entity.id
_entity.type
_entity.pdbx_description
1 polymer ?
#
loop_
_entity_poly.entity_id
_entity_poly.type
_entity_poly.pdbx_seq_one_letter_code
_entity_poly.pdbx_strand_id
1 'polypeptide(L)'
;MLANKLPPAVYIVGAGPGDPDLLTVKAQKLLAQADTIVFADSLVPPEILEGIRPDAEVIPTADKTLEEILPILIDRVRSQKSVVRLHSGDPCLYSAIQEQMQALLEADIPFEIIPGISAFQLASARLRVEFTILG
;
A
#
# COMPACT_ATOMS: atom_id res chain seq x y z
N MET A 1 -19.01 -21.10 2.47
CA MET A 1 -18.73 -20.30 1.27
C MET A 1 -17.32 -19.79 1.44
N LEU A 2 -16.36 -20.23 0.61
CA LEU A 2 -15.01 -19.69 0.65
C LEU A 2 -15.14 -18.20 0.28
N ALA A 3 -14.99 -17.32 1.27
CA ALA A 3 -14.90 -15.89 1.01
C ALA A 3 -13.86 -15.69 -0.09
N ASN A 4 -14.17 -14.83 -1.06
CA ASN A 4 -13.32 -14.53 -2.19
C ASN A 4 -11.98 -14.01 -1.64
N LYS A 5 -11.01 -14.91 -1.47
CA LYS A 5 -9.75 -14.63 -0.77
C LYS A 5 -8.78 -14.12 -1.82
N LEU A 6 -8.13 -12.99 -1.54
CA LEU A 6 -7.12 -12.45 -2.45
C LEU A 6 -6.03 -13.52 -2.68
N PRO A 7 -5.55 -13.67 -3.92
CA PRO A 7 -4.39 -14.51 -4.21
C PRO A 7 -3.21 -14.14 -3.30
N PRO A 8 -2.39 -15.13 -2.86
CA PRO A 8 -1.15 -14.85 -2.16
C PRO A 8 -0.20 -14.05 -3.05
N ALA A 9 0.03 -12.79 -2.69
CA ALA A 9 0.88 -11.84 -3.38
C ALA A 9 1.13 -10.62 -2.48
N VAL A 10 2.13 -9.82 -2.84
CA VAL A 10 2.32 -8.47 -2.28
C VAL A 10 1.60 -7.44 -3.15
N TYR A 11 0.67 -6.70 -2.59
CA TYR A 11 0.03 -5.56 -3.22
C TYR A 11 0.68 -4.29 -2.67
N ILE A 12 1.48 -3.60 -3.49
CA ILE A 12 2.11 -2.32 -3.13
C ILE A 12 1.10 -1.22 -3.46
N VAL A 13 0.48 -0.64 -2.44
CA VAL A 13 -0.72 0.19 -2.58
C VAL A 13 -0.45 1.64 -2.18
N GLY A 14 -0.75 2.57 -3.08
CA GLY A 14 -0.84 3.99 -2.75
C GLY A 14 -2.06 4.29 -1.89
N ALA A 15 -1.82 4.74 -0.66
CA ALA A 15 -2.85 5.11 0.31
C ALA A 15 -3.46 6.49 0.03
N GLY A 16 -2.93 7.23 -0.96
CA GLY A 16 -3.32 8.60 -1.19
C GLY A 16 -2.76 9.56 -0.14
N PRO A 17 -3.21 10.82 -0.15
CA PRO A 17 -2.59 11.89 0.64
C PRO A 17 -3.13 11.99 2.08
N GLY A 18 -3.89 10.99 2.55
CA GLY A 18 -4.33 10.86 3.95
C GLY A 18 -5.84 10.66 4.11
N ASP A 19 -6.66 11.34 3.30
CA ASP A 19 -8.12 11.21 3.34
C ASP A 19 -8.57 9.82 2.82
N PRO A 20 -9.28 9.00 3.62
CA PRO A 20 -9.75 7.67 3.18
C PRO A 20 -10.65 7.69 1.93
N ASP A 21 -11.38 8.78 1.70
CA ASP A 21 -12.22 8.94 0.50
C ASP A 21 -11.38 9.14 -0.77
N LEU A 22 -10.08 9.44 -0.62
CA LEU A 22 -9.13 9.55 -1.73
C LEU A 22 -8.38 8.24 -2.03
N LEU A 23 -8.69 7.16 -1.31
CA LEU A 23 -8.25 5.82 -1.73
C LEU A 23 -8.89 5.47 -3.07
N THR A 24 -8.13 4.79 -3.92
CA THR A 24 -8.73 4.20 -5.12
C THR A 24 -9.70 3.08 -4.72
N VAL A 25 -10.74 2.87 -5.53
CA VAL A 25 -11.70 1.76 -5.31
C VAL A 25 -10.97 0.41 -5.23
N LYS A 26 -9.87 0.23 -5.97
CA LYS A 26 -9.06 -0.99 -5.92
C LYS A 26 -8.31 -1.11 -4.58
N ALA A 27 -7.71 -0.03 -4.08
CA ALA A 27 -7.04 -0.01 -2.78
C ALA A 27 -8.00 -0.39 -1.64
N GLN A 28 -9.18 0.23 -1.58
CA GLN A 28 -10.21 -0.09 -0.57
C GLN A 28 -10.62 -1.57 -0.61
N LYS A 29 -10.86 -2.12 -1.82
CA LYS A 29 -11.19 -3.54 -1.98
C LYS A 29 -10.09 -4.47 -1.51
N LEU A 30 -8.82 -4.12 -1.74
CA LEU A 30 -7.68 -4.92 -1.30
C LEU A 30 -7.56 -4.90 0.22
N LEU A 31 -7.66 -3.72 0.84
CA LEU A 31 -7.63 -3.55 2.30
C LEU A 31 -8.73 -4.36 3.00
N ALA A 32 -9.94 -4.37 2.45
CA ALA A 32 -11.07 -5.11 3.00
C ALA A 32 -10.94 -6.64 2.89
N GLN A 33 -9.97 -7.18 2.15
CA GLN A 33 -9.83 -8.62 1.89
C GLN A 33 -8.48 -9.20 2.34
N ALA A 34 -7.45 -8.36 2.47
CA ALA A 34 -6.08 -8.78 2.77
C ALA A 34 -5.96 -9.57 4.08
N ASP A 35 -5.03 -10.52 4.11
CA ASP A 35 -4.71 -11.30 5.31
C ASP A 35 -3.69 -10.56 6.19
N THR A 36 -2.78 -9.81 5.59
CA THR A 36 -1.77 -9.00 6.28
C THR A 36 -1.70 -7.60 5.68
N ILE A 37 -1.63 -6.58 6.52
CA ILE A 37 -1.49 -5.17 6.14
C ILE A 37 -0.22 -4.63 6.80
N VAL A 38 0.70 -4.13 5.99
CA VAL A 38 2.01 -3.63 6.42
C VAL A 38 2.12 -2.17 6.03
N PHE A 39 2.33 -1.26 6.97
CA PHE A 39 2.25 0.19 6.68
C PHE A 39 3.15 1.02 7.59
N ALA A 40 3.53 2.22 7.13
CA ALA A 40 4.23 3.21 7.94
C ALA A 40 3.20 4.08 8.69
N ASP A 41 3.06 3.85 9.99
CA ASP A 41 2.14 4.53 10.91
C ASP A 41 2.43 6.03 11.08
N SER A 42 3.62 6.49 10.72
CA SER A 42 3.98 7.92 10.75
C SER A 42 3.32 8.76 9.65
N LEU A 43 2.82 8.14 8.57
CA LEU A 43 2.37 8.84 7.36
C LEU A 43 1.01 8.40 6.83
N VAL A 44 0.44 7.31 7.35
CA VAL A 44 -0.85 6.78 6.95
C VAL A 44 -1.81 6.90 8.13
N PRO A 45 -2.86 7.73 8.03
CA PRO A 45 -3.83 7.90 9.10
C PRO A 45 -4.53 6.58 9.46
N PRO A 46 -4.81 6.30 10.75
CA PRO A 46 -5.49 5.07 11.16
C PRO A 46 -6.83 4.82 10.47
N GLU A 47 -7.52 5.89 10.06
CA GLU A 47 -8.80 5.86 9.35
C GLU A 47 -8.71 5.14 8.00
N ILE A 48 -7.51 5.06 7.38
CA ILE A 48 -7.27 4.26 6.16
C ILE A 48 -7.49 2.76 6.41
N LEU A 49 -7.38 2.31 7.66
CA LEU A 49 -7.59 0.92 8.05
C LEU A 49 -9.05 0.62 8.42
N GLU A 50 -9.97 1.57 8.27
CA GLU A 50 -11.39 1.30 8.45
C GLU A 50 -11.90 0.29 7.42
N GLY A 51 -12.68 -0.69 7.88
CA GLY A 51 -13.27 -1.72 7.01
C GLY A 51 -12.33 -2.86 6.61
N ILE A 52 -11.11 -2.93 7.18
CA ILE A 52 -10.28 -4.14 7.07
C ILE A 52 -10.95 -5.31 7.80
N ARG A 53 -10.54 -6.53 7.47
CA ARG A 53 -11.06 -7.72 8.17
C ARG A 53 -10.66 -7.70 9.65
N PRO A 54 -11.56 -8.10 10.57
CA PRO A 54 -11.23 -8.20 11.99
C PRO A 54 -10.08 -9.17 12.32
N ASP A 55 -9.82 -10.14 11.45
CA ASP A 55 -8.76 -11.15 11.61
C ASP A 55 -7.50 -10.83 10.76
N ALA A 56 -7.43 -9.65 10.13
CA ALA A 56 -6.25 -9.22 9.41
C ALA A 56 -5.09 -8.91 10.37
N GLU A 57 -3.89 -9.38 10.02
CA GLU A 57 -2.66 -9.05 10.74
C GLU A 57 -2.18 -7.65 10.33
N VAL A 58 -2.10 -6.72 11.28
CA VAL A 58 -1.68 -5.33 11.04
C VAL A 58 -0.28 -5.11 11.60
N ILE A 59 0.67 -4.74 10.73
CA ILE A 59 2.10 -4.62 11.05
C ILE A 59 2.57 -3.18 10.77
N PRO A 60 2.75 -2.34 11.80
CA PRO A 60 3.38 -1.03 11.64
C PRO A 60 4.88 -1.19 11.37
N THR A 61 5.45 -0.26 10.59
CA THR A 61 6.85 -0.30 10.17
C THR A 61 7.61 1.01 10.35
N ALA A 62 7.12 2.00 11.11
CA ALA A 62 7.89 3.24 11.32
C ALA A 62 9.24 3.00 12.01
N ASP A 63 9.39 1.92 12.77
CA ASP A 63 10.60 1.54 13.48
C ASP A 63 11.44 0.48 12.75
N LYS A 64 11.11 0.14 11.49
CA LYS A 64 11.72 -0.98 10.76
C LYS A 64 12.50 -0.52 9.54
N THR A 65 13.64 -1.15 9.30
CA THR A 65 14.38 -1.00 8.04
C THR A 65 13.77 -1.85 6.94
N LEU A 66 14.18 -1.60 5.70
CA LEU A 66 13.72 -2.39 4.56
C LEU A 66 14.12 -3.87 4.70
N GLU A 67 15.32 -4.14 5.21
CA GLU A 67 15.86 -5.47 5.47
C GLU A 67 15.03 -6.24 6.51
N GLU A 68 14.37 -5.54 7.43
CA GLU A 68 13.46 -6.15 8.41
C GLU A 68 12.05 -6.37 7.82
N ILE A 69 11.63 -5.52 6.88
CA ILE A 69 10.30 -5.58 6.25
C ILE A 69 10.22 -6.68 5.19
N LEU A 70 11.26 -6.85 4.37
CA LEU A 70 11.26 -7.80 3.25
C LEU A 70 10.99 -9.26 3.68
N PRO A 71 11.65 -9.79 4.74
CA PRO A 71 11.35 -11.13 5.23
C PRO A 71 9.88 -11.28 5.63
N ILE A 72 9.28 -10.25 6.24
CA ILE A 72 7.86 -10.28 6.62
C ILE A 72 6.99 -10.44 5.38
N LEU A 73 7.22 -9.64 4.32
CA LEU A 73 6.43 -9.73 3.09
C LEU A 73 6.55 -11.13 2.44
N ILE A 74 7.79 -11.62 2.31
CA ILE A 74 8.10 -12.91 1.69
C ILE A 74 7.48 -14.06 2.47
N ASP A 75 7.66 -14.09 3.79
CA ASP A 75 7.19 -15.18 4.65
C ASP A 75 5.67 -15.28 4.66
N ARG A 76 4.96 -14.15 4.63
CA ARG A 76 3.49 -14.14 4.59
C ARG A 76 2.97 -14.69 3.26
N VAL A 77 3.55 -14.27 2.13
CA VAL A 77 3.14 -14.83 0.82
C VAL A 77 3.45 -16.32 0.72
N ARG A 78 4.64 -16.77 1.17
CA ARG A 78 4.98 -18.20 1.23
C ARG A 78 4.01 -19.01 2.10
N SER A 79 3.47 -18.37 3.14
CA SER A 79 2.42 -18.92 4.01
C SER A 79 1.01 -18.83 3.41
N GLN A 80 0.88 -18.60 2.10
CA GLN A 80 -0.40 -18.50 1.37
C GLN A 80 -1.30 -17.36 1.88
N LYS A 81 -0.69 -16.24 2.30
CA LYS A 81 -1.40 -15.02 2.69
C LYS A 81 -1.22 -13.92 1.64
N SER A 82 -2.27 -13.14 1.46
CA SER A 82 -2.21 -11.86 0.73
C SER A 82 -1.66 -10.75 1.64
N VAL A 83 -0.78 -9.92 1.10
CA VAL A 83 -0.12 -8.84 1.84
C VAL A 83 -0.39 -7.51 1.16
N VAL A 84 -1.02 -6.56 1.84
CA VAL A 84 -1.09 -5.16 1.39
C VAL A 84 0.03 -4.37 2.04
N ARG A 85 0.92 -3.79 1.23
CA ARG A 85 1.99 -2.89 1.66
C ARG A 85 1.59 -1.45 1.31
N LEU A 86 1.16 -0.68 2.31
CA LEU A 86 0.71 0.70 2.11
C LEU A 86 1.89 1.68 2.04
N HIS A 87 1.80 2.58 1.06
CA HIS A 87 2.68 3.73 0.90
C HIS A 87 1.85 5.02 0.83
N SER A 88 2.34 6.10 1.43
CA SER A 88 1.68 7.41 1.34
C SER A 88 1.70 7.93 -0.09
N GLY A 89 0.61 8.57 -0.52
CA GLY A 89 0.49 9.13 -1.86
C GLY A 89 0.40 8.06 -2.96
N ASP A 90 1.27 8.19 -3.96
CA ASP A 90 1.44 7.21 -5.03
C ASP A 90 2.83 6.51 -4.90
N PRO A 91 2.92 5.18 -5.04
CA PRO A 91 4.18 4.45 -4.88
C PRO A 91 5.28 4.83 -5.89
N CYS A 92 4.98 5.49 -7.00
CA CYS A 92 5.98 5.86 -7.99
C CYS A 92 6.92 7.00 -7.56
N LEU A 93 6.53 7.79 -6.54
CA LEU A 93 7.30 8.95 -6.07
C LEU A 93 7.86 8.69 -4.66
N TYR A 94 9.18 8.70 -4.53
CA TYR A 94 9.93 8.66 -3.25
C TYR A 94 9.53 7.55 -2.27
N SER A 95 8.94 6.46 -2.75
CA SER A 95 8.39 5.40 -1.88
C SER A 95 9.34 4.21 -1.67
N ALA A 96 10.57 4.27 -2.19
CA ALA A 96 11.58 3.20 -2.09
C ALA A 96 11.05 1.81 -2.50
N ILE A 97 10.17 1.76 -3.50
CA ILE A 97 9.55 0.50 -3.96
C ILE A 97 10.45 -0.30 -4.90
N GLN A 98 11.46 0.32 -5.52
CA GLN A 98 12.32 -0.36 -6.49
C GLN A 98 13.12 -1.50 -5.84
N GLU A 99 13.71 -1.25 -4.68
CA GLU A 99 14.46 -2.26 -3.91
C GLU A 99 13.53 -3.38 -3.42
N GLN A 100 12.30 -3.03 -3.03
CA GLN A 100 11.28 -4.01 -2.67
C GLN A 100 10.91 -4.92 -3.85
N MET A 101 10.62 -4.35 -5.00
CA MET A 101 10.29 -5.12 -6.21
C MET A 101 11.43 -6.04 -6.62
N GLN A 102 12.67 -5.56 -6.58
CA GLN A 102 13.83 -6.38 -6.90
C GLN A 102 13.95 -7.59 -5.96
N ALA A 103 13.86 -7.36 -4.65
CA ALA A 103 13.91 -8.43 -3.67
C ALA A 103 12.74 -9.44 -3.80
N LEU A 104 11.53 -8.96 -4.11
CA LEU A 104 10.38 -9.82 -4.35
C LEU A 104 10.54 -10.67 -5.63
N LEU A 105 11.08 -10.09 -6.71
CA LEU A 105 11.42 -10.83 -7.93
C LEU A 105 12.47 -11.92 -7.65
N GLU A 106 13.54 -11.58 -6.93
CA GLU A 106 14.61 -12.53 -6.59
C GLU A 106 14.10 -13.69 -5.71
N ALA A 107 13.09 -13.42 -4.87
CA ALA A 107 12.47 -14.41 -4.00
C ALA A 107 11.31 -15.19 -4.66
N ASP A 108 11.02 -14.95 -5.93
CA ASP A 108 9.89 -15.51 -6.70
C ASP A 108 8.52 -15.24 -6.03
N ILE A 109 8.36 -14.02 -5.51
CA ILE A 109 7.12 -13.58 -4.86
C ILE A 109 6.30 -12.74 -5.85
N PRO A 110 5.06 -13.13 -6.16
CA PRO A 110 4.19 -12.33 -7.01
C PRO A 110 3.82 -11.02 -6.33
N PHE A 111 3.82 -9.93 -7.09
CA PHE A 111 3.39 -8.63 -6.60
C PHE A 111 2.65 -7.81 -7.66
N GLU A 112 1.89 -6.84 -7.20
CA GLU A 112 1.17 -5.87 -8.03
C GLU A 112 1.29 -4.47 -7.43
N ILE A 113 1.50 -3.46 -8.28
CA ILE A 113 1.51 -2.05 -7.87
C ILE A 113 0.14 -1.44 -8.13
N ILE A 114 -0.45 -0.83 -7.10
CA ILE A 114 -1.73 -0.13 -7.17
C ILE A 114 -1.46 1.37 -7.02
N PRO A 115 -1.79 2.18 -8.04
CA PRO A 115 -1.55 3.62 -7.98
C PRO A 115 -2.43 4.29 -6.93
N GLY A 116 -1.99 5.46 -6.48
CA GLY A 116 -2.68 6.33 -5.55
C GLY A 116 -2.67 7.79 -6.01
N ILE A 117 -3.24 8.67 -5.18
CA ILE A 117 -3.24 10.11 -5.42
C ILE A 117 -2.04 10.71 -4.67
N SER A 118 -1.11 11.33 -5.39
CA SER A 118 0.09 11.93 -4.79
C SER A 118 -0.21 13.30 -4.18
N ALA A 119 0.62 13.71 -3.21
CA ALA A 119 0.45 14.96 -2.46
C ALA A 119 0.41 16.21 -3.36
N PHE A 120 1.14 16.22 -4.49
CA PHE A 120 1.12 17.37 -5.40
C PHE A 120 -0.25 17.56 -6.07
N GLN A 121 -0.97 16.48 -6.36
CA GLN A 121 -2.32 16.55 -6.95
C GLN A 121 -3.31 17.11 -5.92
N LEU A 122 -3.20 16.68 -4.66
CA LEU A 122 -3.97 17.28 -3.57
C LEU A 122 -3.64 18.77 -3.40
N ALA A 123 -2.37 19.14 -3.45
CA ALA A 123 -1.94 20.53 -3.35
C ALA A 123 -2.54 21.39 -4.49
N SER A 124 -2.46 20.92 -5.73
CA SER A 124 -3.11 21.56 -6.90
C SER A 124 -4.60 21.77 -6.68
N ALA A 125 -5.33 20.73 -6.25
CA ALA A 125 -6.77 20.79 -6.01
C ALA A 125 -7.13 21.80 -4.89
N ARG A 126 -6.34 21.83 -3.81
CA ARG A 126 -6.54 22.76 -2.67
C ARG A 126 -6.23 24.21 -3.04
N LEU A 127 -5.19 24.42 -3.85
CA LEU A 127 -4.78 25.74 -4.32
C LEU A 127 -5.63 26.23 -5.50
N ARG A 128 -6.41 25.35 -6.14
CA ARG A 128 -7.18 25.62 -7.37
C ARG A 128 -6.28 26.10 -8.51
N VAL A 129 -5.13 25.46 -8.64
CA VAL A 129 -4.12 25.78 -9.66
C VAL A 129 -3.91 24.56 -10.55
N GLU A 130 -4.04 24.76 -11.85
CA GLU A 130 -3.52 23.82 -12.85
C GLU A 130 -2.00 24.01 -12.97
N PHE A 131 -1.22 22.94 -12.86
CA PHE A 131 0.24 23.03 -13.00
C PHE A 131 0.72 23.11 -14.46
N THR A 132 -0.14 22.73 -15.41
CA THR A 132 0.13 22.71 -16.84
C THR A 132 -0.47 23.93 -17.55
N ILE A 133 0.07 25.11 -17.26
CA ILE A 133 -0.29 26.35 -17.98
C ILE A 133 0.76 26.67 -19.06
N LEU A 134 0.30 27.17 -20.22
CA LEU A 134 1.18 27.77 -21.22
C LEU A 134 1.81 29.04 -20.64
N GLY A 135 3.13 29.14 -20.71
CA GLY A 135 3.90 30.30 -20.22
C GLY A 135 3.65 31.58 -21.01
#